data_AF-A0A369MWD8-F1
#
_entry.id   AF-A0A369MWD8-F1
#
_cell.length_a   1.000
_cell.length_b   1.000
_cell.length_c   1.000
_cell.angle_alpha   90.00
_cell.angle_beta   90.00
_cell.angle_gamma   90.00
#
_symmetry.space_group_name_H-M   'P 1'
#
loop_
_entity.id
_entity.type
_entity.pdbx_description
1 polymer ?
#
loop_
_entity_poly.entity_id
_entity_poly.type
_entity_poly.pdbx_seq_one_letter_code
_entity_poly.pdbx_strand_id
1 'polypeptide(L)'
;MTYPVFLYNMLLAATYVVLAVVFFWLHRSRSSRLAWWLMILFACSFVDNGTYFMKEVFTALGHPDPLFATFYQAAEALFIACYPFIIRMISGCFYDDMPSKRSMVVLGAACAVATALGVAPVVPYSVFGTVYPLLYAWVFLRLIPKMDGVWPKAVVVSLVVLHVVDAACRVLGVEAVLFWENRDLLVETCWAIYVGCAVYIAWTLLHTVEQPYLPNVDMSFRRFLDAYGLSGREGEIVKLLMEGETNQGICNKLYIAAGTVKAHNHSIYKKLGIENRSQVLLKYTDYLERSAQEARLFC
;
A
#
# COMPACT_ATOMS: atom_id res chain seq x y z
N MET A 1 17.24 -5.39 -32.44
CA MET A 1 16.24 -4.66 -31.64
C MET A 1 15.58 -3.62 -32.53
N THR A 2 14.26 -3.56 -32.58
CA THR A 2 13.56 -2.53 -33.35
C THR A 2 13.37 -1.25 -32.51
N TYR A 3 13.17 -0.11 -33.18
CA TYR A 3 12.89 1.15 -32.50
C TYR A 3 11.65 1.12 -31.58
N PRO A 4 10.53 0.46 -31.95
CA PRO A 4 9.36 0.34 -31.07
C PRO A 4 9.66 -0.36 -29.74
N VAL A 5 10.35 -1.51 -29.76
CA VAL A 5 10.70 -2.24 -28.54
C VAL A 5 11.67 -1.43 -27.67
N PHE A 6 12.59 -0.68 -28.28
CA PHE A 6 13.48 0.22 -27.57
C PHE A 6 12.72 1.33 -26.82
N LEU A 7 11.82 2.03 -27.51
CA LEU A 7 11.02 3.09 -26.91
C LEU A 7 10.09 2.53 -25.83
N TYR A 8 9.51 1.35 -26.06
CA TYR A 8 8.69 0.65 -25.08
C TYR A 8 9.46 0.40 -23.76
N ASN A 9 10.68 -0.14 -23.82
CA ASN A 9 11.51 -0.37 -22.63
C ASN A 9 11.80 0.93 -21.86
N MET A 10 12.07 2.02 -22.58
CA MET A 10 12.34 3.31 -21.95
C MET A 10 11.10 3.87 -21.25
N LEU A 11 9.93 3.76 -21.89
CA LEU A 11 8.65 4.17 -21.29
C LEU A 11 8.31 3.32 -20.07
N LEU A 12 8.54 2.02 -20.15
CA LEU A 12 8.27 1.09 -19.05
C LEU A 12 9.20 1.37 -17.86
N ALA A 13 10.50 1.55 -18.12
CA ALA A 13 11.48 1.95 -17.11
C ALA A 13 11.10 3.26 -16.42
N ALA A 14 10.73 4.29 -17.19
CA ALA A 14 10.30 5.57 -16.64
C ALA A 14 9.03 5.40 -15.79
N THR A 15 8.07 4.61 -16.24
CA THR A 15 6.83 4.33 -15.51
C THR A 15 7.12 3.65 -14.16
N TYR A 16 7.98 2.64 -14.15
CA TYR A 16 8.38 1.94 -12.93
C TYR A 16 9.10 2.87 -11.93
N VAL A 17 9.99 3.75 -12.41
CA VAL A 17 10.65 4.74 -11.56
C VAL A 17 9.64 5.71 -10.97
N VAL A 18 8.72 6.25 -11.79
CA VAL A 18 7.68 7.18 -11.31
C VAL A 18 6.80 6.52 -10.26
N LEU A 19 6.31 5.30 -10.51
CA LEU A 19 5.50 4.57 -9.54
C LEU A 19 6.27 4.28 -8.24
N ALA A 20 7.52 3.84 -8.34
CA ALA A 20 8.36 3.60 -7.17
C ALA A 20 8.55 4.88 -6.33
N VAL A 21 8.81 6.03 -6.97
CA VAL A 21 8.96 7.32 -6.30
C VAL A 21 7.66 7.77 -5.63
N VAL A 22 6.53 7.63 -6.33
CA VAL A 22 5.20 7.98 -5.78
C VAL A 22 4.89 7.13 -4.55
N PHE A 23 5.08 5.81 -4.63
CA PHE A 23 4.84 4.93 -3.51
C PHE A 23 5.83 5.11 -2.36
N PHE A 24 7.09 5.43 -2.65
CA PHE A 24 8.06 5.82 -1.63
C PHE A 24 7.59 7.06 -0.87
N TRP A 25 7.13 8.09 -1.59
CA TRP A 25 6.61 9.30 -0.97
C TRP A 25 5.32 9.04 -0.18
N LEU A 26 4.40 8.21 -0.70
CA LEU A 26 3.19 7.79 0.03
C LEU A 26 3.53 7.00 1.29
N HIS A 27 4.53 6.13 1.24
CA HIS A 27 5.02 5.43 2.42
C HIS A 27 5.62 6.41 3.44
N ARG A 28 6.47 7.34 2.98
CA ARG A 28 7.14 8.31 3.86
C ARG A 28 6.17 9.29 4.52
N SER A 29 5.10 9.66 3.82
CA SER A 29 4.09 10.61 4.29
C SER A 29 3.00 9.97 5.14
N ARG A 30 2.63 8.70 4.89
CA ARG A 30 1.48 8.05 5.54
C ARG A 30 1.82 6.76 6.31
N SER A 31 3.09 6.41 6.44
CA SER A 31 3.56 5.13 7.01
C SER A 31 2.88 3.88 6.42
N SER A 32 2.35 4.00 5.19
CA SER A 32 1.54 2.93 4.59
C SER A 32 2.41 1.73 4.24
N ARG A 33 2.11 0.58 4.85
CA ARG A 33 2.76 -0.71 4.51
C ARG A 33 2.42 -1.16 3.09
N LEU A 34 1.22 -0.84 2.60
CA LEU A 34 0.83 -1.12 1.22
C LEU A 34 1.74 -0.37 0.23
N ALA A 35 1.96 0.94 0.48
CA ALA A 35 2.83 1.76 -0.35
C ALA A 35 4.28 1.26 -0.33
N TRP A 36 4.78 0.79 0.81
CA TRP A 36 6.11 0.17 0.90
C TRP A 36 6.28 -1.03 -0.04
N TRP A 37 5.33 -1.98 -0.02
CA TRP A 37 5.42 -3.17 -0.87
C TRP A 37 5.19 -2.86 -2.35
N LEU A 38 4.35 -1.88 -2.67
CA LEU A 38 4.19 -1.39 -4.05
C LEU A 38 5.46 -0.69 -4.55
N MET A 39 6.13 0.09 -3.70
CA MET A 39 7.44 0.67 -4.03
C MET A 39 8.46 -0.45 -4.33
N ILE A 40 8.54 -1.48 -3.48
CA ILE A 40 9.45 -2.62 -3.71
C ILE A 40 9.13 -3.32 -5.03
N LEU A 41 7.84 -3.55 -5.32
CA LEU A 41 7.41 -4.18 -6.58
C LEU A 41 8.00 -3.43 -7.78
N PHE A 42 7.77 -2.11 -7.88
CA PHE A 42 8.21 -1.32 -9.03
C PHE A 42 9.71 -1.05 -9.05
N ALA A 43 10.37 -0.99 -7.89
CA ALA A 43 11.84 -0.94 -7.84
C ALA A 43 12.44 -2.23 -8.41
N CYS A 44 11.91 -3.40 -8.04
CA CYS A 44 12.32 -4.68 -8.62
C CYS A 44 12.02 -4.73 -10.12
N SER A 45 10.82 -4.31 -10.56
CA SER A 45 10.45 -4.25 -11.99
C SER A 45 11.34 -3.34 -12.82
N PHE A 46 11.83 -2.23 -12.26
CA PHE A 46 12.80 -1.38 -12.94
C PHE A 46 14.12 -2.11 -13.19
N VAL A 47 14.64 -2.83 -12.19
CA VAL A 47 15.88 -3.59 -12.33
C VAL A 47 15.70 -4.75 -13.31
N ASP A 48 14.59 -5.49 -13.21
CA ASP A 48 14.26 -6.60 -14.10
C ASP A 48 14.11 -6.15 -15.57
N ASN A 49 13.41 -5.04 -15.81
CA ASN A 49 13.34 -4.45 -17.15
C ASN A 49 14.71 -3.98 -17.65
N GLY A 50 15.55 -3.45 -16.75
CA GLY A 50 16.93 -3.06 -17.08
C GLY A 50 17.80 -4.25 -17.51
N THR A 51 17.74 -5.38 -16.81
CA THR A 51 18.48 -6.60 -17.18
C THR A 51 17.97 -7.17 -18.50
N TYR A 52 16.65 -7.19 -18.71
CA TYR A 52 16.04 -7.61 -19.97
C TYR A 52 16.43 -6.72 -21.15
N PHE A 53 16.38 -5.40 -20.96
CA PHE A 53 16.81 -4.43 -21.97
C PHE A 53 18.28 -4.62 -22.35
N MET A 54 19.17 -4.83 -21.37
CA MET A 54 20.58 -5.09 -21.63
C MET A 54 20.78 -6.38 -22.45
N LYS A 55 20.00 -7.44 -22.18
CA LYS A 55 20.01 -8.66 -23.01
C LYS A 55 19.63 -8.39 -24.46
N GLU A 56 18.59 -7.59 -24.71
CA GLU A 56 18.18 -7.23 -26.06
C GLU A 56 19.26 -6.42 -26.80
N VAL A 57 19.93 -5.50 -26.09
CA VAL A 57 21.02 -4.70 -26.65
C VAL A 57 22.21 -5.59 -27.01
N PHE A 58 22.70 -6.44 -26.10
CA PHE A 58 23.83 -7.34 -26.37
C PHE A 58 23.53 -8.32 -27.52
N THR A 59 22.30 -8.84 -27.55
CA THR A 59 21.84 -9.71 -28.65
C THR A 59 21.84 -8.96 -29.97
N ALA A 60 21.36 -7.70 -29.99
CA ALA A 60 21.34 -6.87 -31.19
C ALA A 60 22.74 -6.46 -31.67
N LEU A 61 23.71 -6.33 -30.76
CA LEU A 61 25.10 -6.03 -31.08
C LEU A 61 25.89 -7.26 -31.55
N GLY A 62 25.31 -8.46 -31.53
CA GLY A 62 25.98 -9.69 -31.94
C GLY A 62 27.07 -10.17 -30.96
N HIS A 63 27.06 -9.66 -29.72
CA HIS A 63 28.00 -10.02 -28.67
C HIS A 63 27.28 -10.69 -27.50
N PRO A 64 26.86 -11.97 -27.62
CA PRO A 64 26.32 -12.70 -26.48
C PRO A 64 27.48 -13.00 -25.51
N ASP A 65 27.67 -12.15 -24.50
CA ASP A 65 28.62 -12.41 -23.42
C ASP A 65 28.10 -13.59 -22.55
N PRO A 66 28.82 -14.72 -22.46
CA PRO A 66 28.40 -15.87 -21.67
C PRO A 66 28.24 -15.57 -20.17
N LEU A 67 29.07 -14.66 -19.63
CA LEU A 67 28.95 -14.20 -18.25
C LEU A 67 27.67 -13.38 -18.08
N PHE A 68 27.35 -12.51 -19.03
CA PHE A 68 26.10 -11.74 -19.00
C PHE A 68 24.88 -12.64 -19.14
N ALA A 69 24.92 -13.66 -20.02
CA ALA A 69 23.83 -14.62 -20.16
C ALA A 69 23.55 -15.38 -18.85
N THR A 70 24.62 -15.81 -18.16
CA THR A 70 24.53 -16.49 -16.86
C THR A 70 23.99 -15.54 -15.79
N PHE A 71 24.48 -14.30 -15.76
CA PHE A 71 23.98 -13.25 -14.85
C PHE A 71 22.50 -12.97 -15.09
N TYR A 72 22.09 -12.78 -16.35
CA TYR A 72 20.71 -12.53 -16.73
C TYR A 72 19.80 -13.67 -16.28
N GLN A 73 20.18 -14.93 -16.53
CA GLN A 73 19.40 -16.08 -16.11
C GLN A 73 19.24 -16.14 -14.58
N ALA A 74 20.30 -15.81 -13.83
CA ALA A 74 20.24 -15.74 -12.37
C ALA A 74 19.34 -14.58 -11.88
N ALA A 75 19.44 -13.40 -12.51
CA ALA A 75 18.62 -12.24 -12.19
C ALA A 75 17.14 -12.50 -12.48
N GLU A 76 16.83 -13.03 -13.66
CA GLU A 76 15.48 -13.45 -14.06
C GLU A 76 14.91 -14.46 -13.06
N ALA A 77 15.68 -15.47 -12.67
CA ALA A 77 15.22 -16.46 -11.71
C ALA A 77 14.98 -15.90 -10.29
N LEU A 78 15.72 -14.86 -9.91
CA LEU A 78 15.52 -14.14 -8.67
C LEU A 78 14.23 -13.30 -8.71
N PHE A 79 14.04 -12.49 -9.76
CA PHE A 79 12.87 -11.60 -9.85
C PHE A 79 11.57 -12.39 -9.94
N ILE A 80 11.53 -13.39 -10.81
CA ILE A 80 10.36 -14.24 -11.01
C ILE A 80 9.96 -14.94 -9.69
N ALA A 81 10.92 -15.35 -8.85
CA ALA A 81 10.63 -15.96 -7.56
C ALA A 81 10.21 -14.95 -6.49
N CYS A 82 10.71 -13.71 -6.52
CA CYS A 82 10.39 -12.69 -5.52
C CYS A 82 8.98 -12.11 -5.69
N TYR A 83 8.49 -11.98 -6.92
CA TYR A 83 7.22 -11.31 -7.19
C TYR A 83 5.98 -11.96 -6.54
N PRO A 84 5.79 -13.30 -6.52
CA PRO A 84 4.70 -13.93 -5.79
C PRO A 84 4.70 -13.59 -4.29
N PHE A 85 5.89 -13.50 -3.69
CA PHE A 85 6.02 -13.06 -2.30
C PHE A 85 5.60 -11.59 -2.14
N ILE A 86 6.12 -10.70 -2.99
CA ILE A 86 5.77 -9.27 -2.96
C ILE A 86 4.26 -9.08 -3.14
N ILE A 87 3.65 -9.74 -4.13
CA ILE A 87 2.20 -9.69 -4.39
C ILE A 87 1.40 -10.24 -3.21
N ARG A 88 1.88 -11.30 -2.55
CA ARG A 88 1.24 -11.82 -1.33
C ARG A 88 1.28 -10.82 -0.18
N MET A 89 2.34 -10.03 -0.06
CA MET A 89 2.45 -8.97 0.94
C MET A 89 1.56 -7.77 0.58
N ILE A 90 1.53 -7.35 -0.68
CA ILE A 90 0.64 -6.28 -1.18
C ILE A 90 -0.81 -6.65 -0.90
N SER A 91 -1.23 -7.85 -1.28
CA SER A 91 -2.60 -8.31 -1.04
C SER A 91 -2.93 -8.45 0.45
N GLY A 92 -1.98 -8.87 1.28
CA GLY A 92 -2.15 -8.90 2.73
C GLY A 92 -2.34 -7.51 3.33
N CYS A 93 -1.65 -6.49 2.81
CA CYS A 93 -1.87 -5.10 3.19
C CYS A 93 -3.20 -4.54 2.66
N PHE A 94 -3.65 -4.96 1.48
CA PHE A 94 -4.85 -4.42 0.84
C PHE A 94 -6.15 -5.00 1.43
N TYR A 95 -6.15 -6.29 1.79
CA TYR A 95 -7.31 -7.01 2.35
C TYR A 95 -7.25 -7.21 3.86
N ASP A 96 -6.32 -6.55 4.57
CA ASP A 96 -6.04 -6.74 5.99
C ASP A 96 -5.85 -8.22 6.40
N ASP A 97 -5.29 -9.02 5.49
CA ASP A 97 -5.05 -10.45 5.63
C ASP A 97 -3.56 -10.77 5.49
N MET A 98 -2.78 -10.30 6.45
CA MET A 98 -1.34 -10.54 6.46
C MET A 98 -1.06 -12.04 6.68
N PRO A 99 -0.18 -12.68 5.89
CA PRO A 99 0.18 -14.07 6.11
C PRO A 99 0.87 -14.24 7.47
N SER A 100 0.66 -15.38 8.12
CA SER A 100 1.33 -15.69 9.38
C SER A 100 2.86 -15.77 9.20
N LYS A 101 3.63 -15.50 10.26
CA LYS A 101 5.10 -15.60 10.22
C LYS A 101 5.60 -16.94 9.67
N ARG A 102 4.95 -18.05 10.07
CA ARG A 102 5.26 -19.39 9.56
C ARG A 102 5.00 -19.50 8.05
N SER A 103 3.85 -19.00 7.58
CA SER A 103 3.52 -18.99 6.15
C SER A 103 4.50 -18.14 5.34
N MET A 104 4.97 -17.02 5.89
CA MET A 104 5.96 -16.16 5.22
C MET A 104 7.31 -16.86 5.06
N VAL A 105 7.78 -17.55 6.10
CA VAL A 105 9.03 -18.31 6.04
C VAL A 105 8.93 -19.44 5.01
N VAL A 106 7.82 -20.17 4.99
CA VAL A 106 7.58 -21.24 4.01
C VAL A 106 7.55 -20.68 2.58
N LEU A 107 6.85 -19.57 2.34
CA LEU A 107 6.78 -18.95 1.02
C LEU A 107 8.16 -18.44 0.58
N GLY A 108 8.90 -17.76 1.46
CA GLY A 108 10.26 -17.30 1.16
C GLY A 108 11.22 -18.44 0.86
N ALA A 109 11.13 -19.55 1.60
CA ALA A 109 11.90 -20.77 1.32
C ALA A 109 11.53 -21.38 -0.03
N ALA A 110 10.24 -21.45 -0.37
CA ALA A 110 9.77 -21.93 -1.67
C ALA A 110 10.29 -21.05 -2.83
N CYS A 111 10.26 -19.72 -2.67
CA CYS A 111 10.84 -18.78 -3.64
C CYS A 111 12.34 -19.02 -3.82
N ALA A 112 13.10 -19.18 -2.73
CA ALA A 112 14.54 -19.43 -2.78
C ALA A 112 14.88 -20.77 -3.47
N VAL A 113 14.12 -21.83 -3.18
CA VAL A 113 14.28 -23.13 -3.84
C VAL A 113 13.95 -23.02 -5.33
N ALA A 114 12.87 -22.31 -5.69
CA ALA A 114 12.51 -22.09 -7.09
C ALA A 114 13.63 -21.35 -7.85
N THR A 115 14.19 -20.27 -7.27
CA THR A 115 15.35 -19.57 -7.85
C THR A 115 16.54 -20.51 -8.03
N ALA A 116 16.89 -21.31 -7.02
CA ALA A 116 18.02 -22.24 -7.11
C ALA A 116 17.83 -23.28 -8.22
N LEU A 117 16.60 -23.78 -8.41
CA LEU A 117 16.28 -24.70 -9.49
C LEU A 117 16.36 -24.04 -10.88
N GLY A 118 16.03 -22.75 -11.00
CA GLY A 118 16.12 -22.02 -12.27
C GLY A 118 17.52 -21.76 -12.80
N VAL A 119 18.48 -21.70 -11.88
CA VAL A 119 19.90 -21.53 -12.20
C VAL A 119 20.61 -22.89 -12.30
N ALA A 120 19.94 -23.98 -11.95
CA ALA A 120 20.51 -25.31 -12.01
C ALA A 120 20.64 -25.77 -13.49
N PRO A 121 21.85 -26.16 -13.94
CA PRO A 121 22.11 -26.51 -15.34
C PRO A 121 21.36 -27.75 -15.84
N VAL A 122 20.72 -28.51 -14.94
CA VAL A 122 20.02 -29.77 -15.21
C VAL A 122 18.51 -29.60 -15.37
N VAL A 123 17.96 -28.42 -15.06
CA VAL A 123 16.51 -28.17 -15.15
C VAL A 123 16.22 -27.43 -16.46
N PRO A 124 15.37 -27.96 -17.34
CA PRO A 124 14.97 -27.25 -18.55
C PRO A 124 14.25 -25.94 -18.22
N TYR A 125 14.60 -24.86 -18.93
CA TYR A 125 13.96 -23.55 -18.75
C TYR A 125 12.44 -23.61 -18.97
N SER A 126 11.92 -24.52 -19.80
CA SER A 126 10.47 -24.71 -20.00
C SER A 126 9.75 -25.23 -18.74
N VAL A 127 10.41 -26.10 -17.96
CA VAL A 127 9.88 -26.58 -16.65
C VAL A 127 9.83 -25.41 -15.68
N PHE A 128 10.90 -24.63 -15.65
CA PHE A 128 11.00 -23.42 -14.84
C PHE A 128 9.92 -22.39 -15.20
N GLY A 129 9.80 -22.04 -16.48
CA GLY A 129 8.82 -21.07 -16.99
C GLY A 129 7.36 -21.47 -16.75
N THR A 130 7.06 -22.75 -16.56
CA THR A 130 5.69 -23.23 -16.28
C THR A 130 5.31 -23.11 -14.80
N VAL A 131 6.26 -23.29 -13.88
CA VAL A 131 5.99 -23.31 -12.43
C VAL A 131 5.54 -21.94 -11.91
N TYR A 132 6.08 -20.86 -12.47
CA TYR A 132 5.80 -19.52 -11.96
C TYR A 132 4.42 -18.98 -12.27
N PRO A 133 3.92 -19.03 -13.52
CA PRO A 133 2.56 -18.59 -13.79
C PRO A 133 1.55 -19.36 -12.92
N LEU A 134 1.78 -20.65 -12.65
CA LEU A 134 0.96 -21.41 -11.71
C LEU A 134 1.07 -20.91 -10.26
N LEU A 135 2.25 -20.47 -9.81
CA LEU A 135 2.43 -19.85 -8.50
C LEU A 135 1.71 -18.49 -8.41
N TYR A 136 1.79 -17.65 -9.44
CA TYR A 136 1.03 -16.40 -9.53
C TYR A 136 -0.48 -16.69 -9.49
N ALA A 137 -0.96 -17.60 -10.34
CA ALA A 137 -2.36 -18.00 -10.39
C ALA A 137 -2.84 -18.51 -9.03
N TRP A 138 -2.03 -19.31 -8.33
CA TRP A 138 -2.34 -19.79 -6.98
C TRP A 138 -2.45 -18.65 -5.96
N VAL A 139 -1.55 -17.66 -5.99
CA VAL A 139 -1.64 -16.47 -5.13
C VAL A 139 -2.94 -15.72 -5.42
N PHE A 140 -3.24 -15.45 -6.69
CA PHE A 140 -4.44 -14.70 -7.10
C PHE A 140 -5.76 -15.42 -6.79
N LEU A 141 -5.83 -16.74 -6.99
CA LEU A 141 -7.01 -17.56 -6.67
C LEU A 141 -7.38 -17.45 -5.19
N ARG A 142 -6.39 -17.36 -4.29
CA ARG A 142 -6.64 -17.17 -2.86
C ARG A 142 -7.18 -15.79 -2.49
N LEU A 143 -7.04 -14.81 -3.38
CA LEU A 143 -7.56 -13.46 -3.18
C LEU A 143 -9.04 -13.35 -3.52
N ILE A 144 -9.50 -14.05 -4.56
CA ILE A 144 -10.87 -13.93 -5.11
C ILE A 144 -11.97 -13.97 -4.01
N PRO A 145 -11.95 -14.91 -3.04
CA PRO A 145 -12.99 -14.99 -2.02
C PRO A 145 -13.01 -13.79 -1.05
N LYS A 146 -11.91 -13.05 -0.95
CA LYS A 146 -11.72 -11.94 0.01
C LYS A 146 -12.04 -10.57 -0.59
N MET A 147 -12.26 -10.50 -1.90
CA MET A 147 -12.49 -9.24 -2.58
C MET A 147 -13.95 -8.81 -2.46
N ASP A 148 -14.16 -7.53 -2.20
CA ASP A 148 -15.46 -6.89 -2.39
C ASP A 148 -15.51 -6.17 -3.74
N GLY A 149 -16.68 -6.24 -4.39
CA GLY A 149 -16.91 -5.62 -5.71
C GLY A 149 -16.58 -6.52 -6.91
N VAL A 150 -17.34 -6.30 -7.98
CA VAL A 150 -17.24 -7.10 -9.23
C VAL A 150 -15.97 -6.77 -10.00
N TRP A 151 -15.59 -5.50 -10.07
CA TRP A 151 -14.45 -5.03 -10.86
C TRP A 151 -13.09 -5.57 -10.37
N PRO A 152 -12.74 -5.50 -9.07
CA PRO A 152 -11.51 -6.10 -8.59
C PRO A 152 -11.46 -7.61 -8.85
N LYS A 153 -12.57 -8.33 -8.63
CA LYS A 153 -12.67 -9.77 -8.92
C LYS A 153 -12.41 -10.07 -10.40
N ALA A 154 -13.02 -9.30 -11.29
CA ALA A 154 -12.81 -9.47 -12.73
C ALA A 154 -11.34 -9.30 -13.10
N VAL A 155 -10.65 -8.28 -12.56
CA VAL A 155 -9.22 -8.06 -12.81
C VAL A 155 -8.38 -9.24 -12.32
N VAL A 156 -8.62 -9.73 -11.10
CA VAL A 156 -7.85 -10.85 -10.53
C VAL A 156 -8.15 -12.16 -11.26
N VAL A 157 -9.39 -12.42 -11.64
CA VAL A 157 -9.75 -13.57 -12.47
C VAL A 157 -9.05 -13.51 -13.83
N SER A 158 -9.01 -12.34 -14.47
CA SER A 158 -8.27 -12.16 -15.73
C SER A 158 -6.78 -12.46 -15.56
N LEU A 159 -6.14 -12.00 -14.47
CA LEU A 159 -4.76 -12.34 -14.17
C LEU A 159 -4.56 -13.85 -13.97
N VAL A 160 -5.45 -14.52 -13.23
CA VAL A 160 -5.41 -16.00 -13.09
C VAL A 160 -5.48 -16.67 -14.45
N VAL A 161 -6.43 -16.28 -15.30
CA VAL A 161 -6.61 -16.87 -16.63
C VAL A 161 -5.35 -16.66 -17.48
N LEU A 162 -4.80 -15.45 -17.53
CA LEU A 162 -3.59 -15.16 -18.30
C LEU A 162 -2.41 -16.02 -17.87
N HIS A 163 -2.18 -16.16 -16.56
CA HIS A 163 -1.10 -16.99 -16.02
C HIS A 163 -1.32 -18.49 -16.29
N VAL A 164 -2.55 -18.99 -16.18
CA VAL A 164 -2.87 -20.39 -16.48
C VAL A 164 -2.67 -20.68 -17.98
N VAL A 165 -3.09 -19.75 -18.84
CA VAL A 165 -2.87 -19.84 -20.29
C VAL A 165 -1.38 -19.83 -20.61
N ASP A 166 -0.60 -18.94 -19.99
CA ASP A 166 0.86 -18.88 -20.17
C ASP A 166 1.53 -20.21 -19.79
N ALA A 167 1.21 -20.76 -18.62
CA ALA A 167 1.69 -22.08 -18.21
C ALA A 167 1.32 -23.18 -19.21
N ALA A 168 0.07 -23.19 -19.70
CA ALA A 168 -0.39 -24.18 -20.68
C ALA A 168 0.38 -24.06 -22.01
N CYS A 169 0.60 -22.83 -22.50
CA CYS A 169 1.35 -22.58 -23.73
C CYS A 169 2.79 -23.10 -23.64
N ARG A 170 3.46 -22.90 -22.49
CA ARG A 170 4.82 -23.41 -22.24
C ARG A 170 4.88 -24.93 -22.19
N VAL A 171 3.92 -25.58 -21.53
CA VAL A 171 3.84 -27.06 -21.46
C VAL A 171 3.62 -27.66 -22.85
N LEU A 172 2.76 -27.04 -23.65
CA LEU A 172 2.41 -27.52 -24.98
C LEU A 172 3.44 -27.14 -26.06
N GLY A 173 4.45 -26.33 -25.72
CA GLY A 173 5.47 -25.86 -26.66
C GLY A 173 4.91 -24.95 -27.77
N VAL A 174 3.79 -24.27 -27.52
CA VAL A 174 3.11 -23.36 -28.49
C VAL A 174 3.42 -21.88 -28.24
N GLU A 175 4.42 -21.60 -27.40
CA GLU A 175 4.87 -20.26 -27.03
C GLU A 175 5.14 -19.36 -28.24
N ALA A 176 5.65 -19.92 -29.34
CA ALA A 176 5.97 -19.20 -30.59
C ALA A 176 4.80 -18.42 -31.22
N VAL A 177 3.54 -18.69 -30.84
CA VAL A 177 2.35 -18.08 -31.46
C VAL A 177 1.98 -16.72 -30.86
N LEU A 178 2.44 -16.40 -29.65
CA LEU A 178 2.02 -15.22 -28.88
C LEU A 178 3.18 -14.24 -28.64
N PHE A 179 3.97 -13.96 -29.68
CA PHE A 179 5.09 -13.03 -29.59
C PHE A 179 4.83 -11.71 -30.32
N TRP A 180 5.22 -10.60 -29.68
CA TRP A 180 5.50 -9.34 -30.37
C TRP A 180 7.02 -9.23 -30.55
N GLU A 181 7.50 -9.50 -31.76
CA GLU A 181 8.93 -9.72 -32.04
C GLU A 181 9.52 -10.88 -31.20
N ASN A 182 10.23 -10.57 -30.12
CA ASN A 182 10.81 -11.55 -29.18
C ASN A 182 10.21 -11.41 -27.77
N ARG A 183 9.06 -10.72 -27.65
CA ARG A 183 8.38 -10.43 -26.38
C ARG A 183 7.19 -11.33 -26.18
N ASP A 184 7.11 -11.96 -25.02
CA ASP A 184 5.98 -12.78 -24.63
C ASP A 184 4.76 -11.90 -24.33
N LEU A 185 3.75 -11.95 -25.22
CA LEU A 185 2.60 -11.05 -25.14
C LEU A 185 1.75 -11.28 -23.89
N LEU A 186 1.72 -12.52 -23.36
CA LEU A 186 0.95 -12.84 -22.15
C LEU A 186 1.61 -12.22 -20.91
N VAL A 187 2.94 -12.32 -20.83
CA VAL A 187 3.73 -11.70 -19.75
C VAL A 187 3.59 -10.17 -19.80
N GLU A 188 3.72 -9.56 -20.97
CA GLU A 188 3.58 -8.11 -21.13
C GLU A 188 2.15 -7.64 -20.81
N THR A 189 1.13 -8.43 -21.14
CA THR A 189 -0.27 -8.14 -20.77
C THR A 189 -0.47 -8.18 -19.25
N CYS A 190 0.13 -9.15 -18.55
CA CYS A 190 0.10 -9.20 -17.09
C CYS A 190 0.74 -7.95 -16.47
N TRP A 191 1.91 -7.54 -16.97
CA TRP A 191 2.60 -6.34 -16.51
C TRP A 191 1.80 -5.06 -16.74
N ALA A 192 1.15 -4.93 -17.91
CA ALA A 192 0.27 -3.80 -18.19
C ALA A 192 -0.88 -3.70 -17.18
N ILE A 193 -1.48 -4.84 -16.79
CA ILE A 193 -2.51 -4.89 -15.75
C ILE A 193 -1.94 -4.46 -14.40
N TYR A 194 -0.74 -4.95 -14.01
CA TYR A 194 -0.11 -4.56 -12.74
C TYR A 194 0.17 -3.05 -12.67
N VAL A 195 0.68 -2.47 -13.75
CA VAL A 195 0.90 -1.02 -13.87
C VAL A 195 -0.42 -0.26 -13.76
N GLY A 196 -1.45 -0.68 -14.49
CA GLY A 196 -2.77 -0.06 -14.44
C GLY A 196 -3.39 -0.08 -13.04
N CYS A 197 -3.35 -1.23 -12.36
CA CYS A 197 -3.78 -1.36 -10.98
C CYS A 197 -3.00 -0.45 -10.03
N ALA A 198 -1.68 -0.38 -10.20
CA ALA A 198 -0.84 0.46 -9.35
C ALA A 198 -1.08 1.95 -9.58
N VAL A 199 -1.25 2.39 -10.82
CA VAL A 199 -1.65 3.77 -11.13
C VAL A 199 -2.99 4.09 -10.49
N TYR A 200 -3.98 3.20 -10.60
CA TYR A 200 -5.27 3.36 -9.94
C TYR A 200 -5.12 3.45 -8.41
N ILE A 201 -4.36 2.55 -7.79
CA ILE A 201 -4.12 2.58 -6.34
C ILE A 201 -3.41 3.87 -5.94
N ALA A 202 -2.34 4.28 -6.65
CA ALA A 202 -1.65 5.53 -6.39
C ALA A 202 -2.60 6.72 -6.51
N TRP A 203 -3.42 6.77 -7.56
CA TRP A 203 -4.43 7.81 -7.74
C TRP A 203 -5.42 7.85 -6.57
N THR A 204 -5.99 6.70 -6.18
CA THR A 204 -6.92 6.64 -5.04
C THR A 204 -6.26 7.10 -3.75
N LEU A 205 -5.04 6.63 -3.44
CA LEU A 205 -4.33 7.03 -2.24
C LEU A 205 -4.00 8.53 -2.26
N LEU A 206 -3.55 9.08 -3.39
CA LEU A 206 -3.27 10.52 -3.48
C LEU A 206 -4.54 11.37 -3.30
N HIS A 207 -5.70 10.91 -3.76
CA HIS A 207 -6.97 11.64 -3.71
C HIS A 207 -7.84 11.35 -2.50
N THR A 208 -7.54 10.31 -1.71
CA THR A 208 -8.11 10.18 -0.37
C THR A 208 -7.51 11.28 0.49
N VAL A 209 -8.22 12.40 0.58
CA VAL A 209 -8.01 13.42 1.61
C VAL A 209 -8.17 12.70 2.95
N GLU A 210 -7.13 12.72 3.80
CA GLU A 210 -7.32 12.37 5.21
C GLU A 210 -8.45 13.25 5.72
N GLN A 211 -9.62 12.66 5.96
CA GLN A 211 -10.56 13.23 6.90
C GLN A 211 -9.73 13.45 8.17
N PRO A 212 -9.60 14.71 8.66
CA PRO A 212 -8.90 14.96 9.91
C PRO A 212 -9.43 13.95 10.91
N TYR A 213 -8.56 13.20 11.57
CA TYR A 213 -8.96 12.32 12.66
C TYR A 213 -9.68 13.19 13.70
N LEU A 214 -11.00 13.24 13.60
CA LEU A 214 -11.88 13.76 14.62
C LEU A 214 -12.20 12.54 15.47
N PRO A 215 -11.45 12.30 16.56
CA PRO A 215 -11.82 11.26 17.50
C PRO A 215 -13.28 11.48 17.87
N ASN A 216 -14.08 10.39 17.87
CA ASN A 216 -15.52 10.42 18.20
C ASN A 216 -15.78 11.52 19.22
N VAL A 217 -16.51 12.57 18.81
CA VAL A 217 -16.56 13.87 19.50
C VAL A 217 -16.90 13.70 20.98
N ASP A 218 -17.74 12.71 21.31
CA ASP A 218 -18.08 12.40 22.69
C ASP A 218 -16.94 11.72 23.47
N MET A 219 -16.17 10.84 22.82
CA MET A 219 -15.03 10.15 23.45
C MET A 219 -13.84 11.09 23.63
N SER A 220 -13.54 11.94 22.64
CA SER A 220 -12.47 12.94 22.75
C SER A 220 -12.77 14.01 23.78
N PHE A 221 -14.02 14.46 23.84
CA PHE A 221 -14.46 15.38 24.87
C PHE A 221 -14.33 14.76 26.27
N ARG A 222 -14.75 13.50 26.46
CA ARG A 222 -14.56 12.79 27.74
C ARG A 222 -13.09 12.69 28.13
N ARG A 223 -12.22 12.28 27.22
CA ARG A 223 -10.76 12.21 27.48
C ARG A 223 -10.16 13.56 27.84
N PHE A 224 -10.64 14.64 27.20
CA PHE A 224 -10.26 16.00 27.57
C PHE A 224 -10.69 16.34 29.01
N LEU A 225 -11.95 16.04 29.38
CA LEU A 225 -12.42 16.25 30.75
C LEU A 225 -11.58 15.47 31.76
N ASP A 226 -11.29 14.20 31.48
CA ASP A 226 -10.49 13.32 32.33
C ASP A 226 -9.05 13.83 32.48
N ALA A 227 -8.42 14.26 31.37
CA ALA A 227 -7.05 14.77 31.35
C ALA A 227 -6.84 16.00 32.24
N TYR A 228 -7.90 16.81 32.44
CA TYR A 228 -7.87 18.01 33.28
C TYR A 228 -8.67 17.85 34.59
N GLY A 229 -9.13 16.63 34.91
CA GLY A 229 -9.89 16.35 36.14
C GLY A 229 -11.19 17.15 36.27
N LEU A 230 -11.87 17.41 35.15
CA LEU A 230 -13.15 18.08 35.11
C LEU A 230 -14.28 17.10 35.44
N SER A 231 -15.18 17.52 36.33
CA SER A 231 -16.38 16.74 36.66
C SER A 231 -17.40 16.77 35.51
N GLY A 232 -18.37 15.85 35.54
CA GLY A 232 -19.45 15.82 34.54
C GLY A 232 -20.19 17.16 34.45
N ARG A 233 -20.48 17.81 35.59
CA ARG A 233 -21.16 19.11 35.62
C ARG A 233 -20.29 20.24 35.06
N GLU A 234 -18.99 20.22 35.33
CA GLU A 234 -18.05 21.16 34.70
C GLU A 234 -17.96 20.92 33.19
N GLY A 235 -18.03 19.67 32.73
CA GLY A 235 -18.07 19.31 31.30
C GLY A 235 -19.28 19.86 30.56
N GLU A 236 -20.47 19.80 31.17
CA GLU A 236 -21.68 20.42 30.62
C GLU A 236 -21.50 21.94 30.44
N ILE A 237 -20.92 22.60 31.43
CA ILE A 237 -20.63 24.04 31.36
C ILE A 237 -19.59 24.33 30.29
N VAL A 238 -18.51 23.53 30.19
CA VAL A 238 -17.47 23.69 29.14
C VAL A 238 -18.06 23.60 27.73
N LYS A 239 -18.98 22.67 27.46
CA LYS A 239 -19.67 22.61 26.14
C LYS A 239 -20.37 23.92 25.82
N LEU A 240 -21.18 24.42 26.74
CA LEU A 240 -21.88 25.70 26.56
C LEU A 240 -20.91 26.89 26.47
N LEU A 241 -19.78 26.84 27.19
CA LEU A 241 -18.75 27.87 27.08
C LEU A 241 -18.17 27.95 25.66
N MET A 242 -17.85 26.80 25.06
CA MET A 242 -17.32 26.67 23.69
C MET A 242 -18.36 27.05 22.62
N GLU A 243 -19.65 26.82 22.88
CA GLU A 243 -20.76 27.28 22.03
C GLU A 243 -21.00 28.80 22.09
N GLY A 244 -20.30 29.52 22.97
CA GLY A 244 -20.45 30.97 23.11
C GLY A 244 -21.60 31.41 24.02
N GLU A 245 -22.25 30.48 24.75
CA GLU A 245 -23.40 30.80 25.61
C GLU A 245 -23.07 31.74 26.77
N THR A 246 -23.85 32.80 26.95
CA THR A 246 -23.64 33.72 28.08
C THR A 246 -23.83 33.02 29.43
N ASN A 247 -23.27 33.56 30.52
CA ASN A 247 -23.49 32.97 31.86
C ASN A 247 -24.98 32.87 32.20
N GLN A 248 -25.80 33.83 31.76
CA GLN A 248 -27.25 33.77 31.94
C GLN A 248 -27.88 32.66 31.08
N GLY A 249 -27.42 32.48 29.84
CA GLY A 249 -27.83 31.37 28.98
C GLY A 249 -27.52 30.00 29.61
N ILE A 250 -26.34 29.87 30.21
CA ILE A 250 -25.92 28.67 30.96
C ILE A 250 -26.83 28.45 32.18
N CYS A 251 -27.13 29.50 32.94
CA CYS A 251 -28.07 29.41 34.08
C CYS A 251 -29.42 28.86 33.64
N ASN A 252 -29.94 29.36 32.52
CA ASN A 252 -31.25 28.96 31.98
C ASN A 252 -31.23 27.52 31.47
N LYS A 253 -30.21 27.11 30.71
CA LYS A 253 -30.10 25.76 30.14
C LYS A 253 -29.86 24.69 31.21
N LEU A 254 -29.10 25.03 32.25
CA LEU A 254 -28.69 24.07 33.29
C LEU A 254 -29.51 24.21 34.58
N TYR A 255 -30.48 25.11 34.64
CA TYR A 255 -31.35 25.40 35.80
C TYR A 255 -30.57 25.66 37.10
N ILE A 256 -29.55 26.52 37.04
CA ILE A 256 -28.69 26.87 38.19
C ILE A 256 -28.51 28.38 38.35
N ALA A 257 -28.16 28.81 39.56
CA ALA A 257 -27.95 30.22 39.88
C ALA A 257 -26.67 30.79 39.25
N ALA A 258 -26.67 32.09 38.95
CA ALA A 258 -25.52 32.79 38.37
C ALA A 258 -24.26 32.73 39.26
N GLY A 259 -24.42 32.70 40.58
CA GLY A 259 -23.32 32.49 41.53
C GLY A 259 -22.65 31.13 41.33
N THR A 260 -23.45 30.08 41.10
CA THR A 260 -22.98 28.71 40.85
C THR A 260 -22.22 28.61 39.54
N VAL A 261 -22.73 29.23 38.46
CA VAL A 261 -22.01 29.27 37.16
C VAL A 261 -20.67 30.00 37.30
N LYS A 262 -20.61 31.13 38.02
CA LYS A 262 -19.36 31.84 38.26
C LYS A 262 -18.35 31.00 39.04
N ALA A 263 -18.80 30.28 40.07
CA ALA A 263 -17.95 29.37 40.85
C ALA A 263 -17.40 28.22 39.98
N HIS A 264 -18.25 27.60 39.16
CA HIS A 264 -17.80 26.57 38.22
C HIS A 264 -16.83 27.11 37.17
N ASN A 265 -17.09 28.28 36.58
CA ASN A 265 -16.17 28.90 35.63
C ASN A 265 -14.78 29.12 36.26
N HIS A 266 -14.73 29.60 37.51
CA HIS A 266 -13.46 29.77 38.21
C HIS A 266 -12.71 28.44 38.42
N SER A 267 -13.42 27.38 38.82
CA SER A 267 -12.84 26.02 38.94
C SER A 267 -12.34 25.49 37.61
N ILE A 268 -13.14 25.62 36.55
CA ILE A 268 -12.80 25.20 35.18
C ILE A 268 -11.54 25.91 34.70
N TYR A 269 -11.48 27.24 34.85
CA TYR A 269 -10.33 28.03 34.40
C TYR A 269 -9.05 27.63 35.14
N LYS A 270 -9.16 27.40 36.45
CA LYS A 270 -8.04 26.89 37.26
C LYS A 270 -7.57 25.51 36.80
N LYS A 271 -8.49 24.57 36.53
CA LYS A 271 -8.16 23.20 36.10
C LYS A 271 -7.56 23.16 34.69
N LEU A 272 -8.06 24.00 33.79
CA LEU A 272 -7.54 24.11 32.42
C LEU A 272 -6.26 24.95 32.32
N GLY A 273 -5.90 25.68 33.38
CA GLY A 273 -4.76 26.60 33.38
C GLY A 273 -4.93 27.73 32.37
N ILE A 274 -6.12 28.34 32.37
CA ILE A 274 -6.48 29.46 31.49
C ILE A 274 -7.02 30.63 32.31
N GLU A 275 -7.01 31.82 31.72
CA GLU A 275 -7.43 33.05 32.41
C GLU A 275 -8.78 33.58 31.91
N ASN A 276 -9.14 33.26 30.67
CA ASN A 276 -10.26 33.88 29.98
C ASN A 276 -11.13 32.83 29.29
N ARG A 277 -12.42 33.16 29.17
CA ARG A 277 -13.41 32.32 28.48
C ARG A 277 -12.99 31.95 27.06
N SER A 278 -12.46 32.89 26.29
CA SER A 278 -12.04 32.66 24.90
C SER A 278 -10.96 31.59 24.77
N GLN A 279 -10.18 31.37 25.83
CA GLN A 279 -9.12 30.36 25.85
C GLN A 279 -9.67 28.93 26.06
N VAL A 280 -10.93 28.76 26.46
CA VAL A 280 -11.54 27.42 26.63
C VAL A 280 -11.51 26.64 25.32
N LEU A 281 -11.98 27.27 24.24
CA LEU A 281 -12.01 26.64 22.91
C LEU A 281 -10.58 26.37 22.41
N LEU A 282 -9.68 27.34 22.56
CA LEU A 282 -8.27 27.20 22.16
C LEU A 282 -7.57 26.05 22.90
N LYS A 283 -7.88 25.86 24.19
CA LYS A 283 -7.34 24.76 24.99
C LYS A 283 -7.84 23.41 24.49
N TYR A 284 -9.12 23.32 24.14
CA TYR A 284 -9.69 22.09 23.60
C TYR A 284 -9.11 21.76 22.22
N THR A 285 -8.92 22.75 21.34
CA THR A 285 -8.31 22.52 20.02
C THR A 285 -6.84 22.10 20.13
N ASP A 286 -6.05 22.74 20.99
CA ASP A 286 -4.65 22.35 21.26
C ASP A 286 -4.55 20.92 21.80
N TYR A 287 -5.48 20.51 22.67
CA TYR A 287 -5.57 19.14 23.16
C TYR A 287 -5.85 18.13 22.03
N LEU A 288 -6.76 18.44 21.11
CA LEU A 288 -7.06 17.58 19.96
C LEU A 288 -5.87 17.45 19.01
N GLU A 289 -5.17 18.55 18.73
CA GLU A 289 -3.99 18.56 17.86
C GLU A 289 -2.86 17.69 18.42
N ARG A 290 -2.57 17.81 19.72
CA ARG A 290 -1.57 16.97 20.40
C ARG A 290 -1.96 15.50 20.39
N SER A 291 -3.22 15.20 20.71
CA SER A 291 -3.75 13.82 20.70
C SER A 291 -3.65 13.19 19.31
N ALA A 292 -3.87 13.97 18.24
CA ALA A 292 -3.72 13.52 16.87
C ALA A 292 -2.25 13.31 16.47
N GLN A 293 -1.33 14.16 16.92
CA GLN A 293 0.12 13.98 16.70
C GLN A 293 0.65 12.73 17.41
N GLU A 294 0.24 12.48 18.65
CA GLU A 294 0.61 11.26 19.38
C GLU A 294 0.07 10.01 18.66
N ALA A 295 -1.20 10.01 18.25
CA ALA A 295 -1.77 8.89 17.49
C ALA A 295 -1.00 8.59 16.18
N ARG A 296 -0.55 9.65 15.48
CA ARG A 296 0.28 9.53 14.26
C ARG A 296 1.69 8.98 14.52
N LEU A 297 2.26 9.18 15.70
CA LEU A 297 3.57 8.62 16.07
C LEU A 297 3.50 7.13 16.40
N PHE A 298 2.31 6.61 16.75
CA PHE A 298 2.09 5.22 17.13
C PHE A 298 1.45 4.35 16.02
N CYS A 299 1.14 4.92 14.85
CA CYS A 299 0.63 4.21 13.67
C CYS A 299 1.73 4.05 12.59
#